data_AF-A0A957MBD5-F1
#
_entry.id   AF-A0A957MBD5-F1
#
_cell.length_a   1.000
_cell.length_b   1.000
_cell.length_c   1.000
_cell.angle_alpha   90.00
_cell.angle_beta   90.00
_cell.angle_gamma   90.00
#
_symmetry.space_group_name_H-M   'P 1'
#
loop_
_entity.id
_entity.type
_entity.pdbx_description
1 polymer ?
#
loop_
_entity_poly.entity_id
_entity_poly.type
_entity_poly.pdbx_seq_one_letter_code
_entity_poly.pdbx_strand_id
1 'polypeptide(L)'
;MSEPGKGAVLQSATPDAGVWSGARRGYVFAILAVIFFSTSPILIRWAAETLSPGEIAAGRLLLAGGVVLAIALGRGERLPPARRWPVLALIGLVAAAHFGFYIASLNFTTIAHSLSIIYTAPVFAALFSWWLLREAPRPRQWLGIALAVTGVAIMAGFDA
;
A
#
# COMPACT_ATOMS: atom_id res chain seq x y z
N MET A 1 -7.16 14.84 58.34
CA MET A 1 -7.50 15.30 56.99
C MET A 1 -6.45 14.74 56.05
N SER A 2 -6.67 13.50 55.56
CA SER A 2 -5.69 12.69 54.81
C SER A 2 -6.21 12.51 53.39
N GLU A 3 -5.53 13.09 52.40
CA GLU A 3 -5.86 12.91 50.98
C GLU A 3 -5.57 11.48 50.52
N PRO A 4 -6.55 10.77 49.94
CA PRO A 4 -6.28 9.57 49.16
C PRO A 4 -6.18 9.92 47.66
N GLY A 5 -5.26 9.25 46.94
CA GLY A 5 -5.53 8.97 45.51
C GLY A 5 -4.54 9.46 44.44
N LYS A 6 -3.24 9.58 44.72
CA LYS A 6 -2.23 9.80 43.65
C LYS A 6 -1.59 8.53 43.07
N GLY A 7 -1.88 7.35 43.64
CA GLY A 7 -1.28 6.08 43.21
C GLY A 7 -2.01 5.34 42.07
N ALA A 8 -3.29 5.63 41.82
CA ALA A 8 -4.12 4.80 40.94
C ALA A 8 -4.08 5.18 39.45
N VAL A 9 -3.55 6.35 39.09
CA VAL A 9 -3.66 6.88 37.71
C VAL A 9 -2.50 6.43 36.80
N LEU A 10 -1.42 5.87 37.34
CA LEU A 10 -0.22 5.53 36.56
C LEU A 10 -0.18 4.08 36.03
N GLN A 11 -1.22 3.27 36.24
CA GLN A 11 -1.16 1.82 35.98
C GLN A 11 -1.86 1.31 34.71
N SER A 12 -2.45 2.17 33.86
CA SER A 12 -3.30 1.71 32.74
C SER A 12 -2.74 1.92 31.33
N ALA A 13 -1.44 2.16 31.16
CA ALA A 13 -0.84 2.39 29.84
C ALA A 13 0.14 1.29 29.37
N THR A 14 0.02 0.06 29.87
CA THR A 14 0.71 -1.10 29.26
C THR A 14 -0.14 -1.61 28.09
N PRO A 15 0.33 -1.54 26.83
CA PRO A 15 -0.45 -2.03 25.70
C PRO A 15 -0.73 -3.51 25.88
N ASP A 16 -2.01 -3.87 25.84
CA ASP A 16 -2.52 -5.22 26.03
C ASP A 16 -1.74 -6.21 25.15
N ALA A 17 -1.40 -7.39 25.69
CA ALA A 17 -0.66 -8.43 24.97
C ALA A 17 -1.29 -8.81 23.60
N GLY A 18 -2.60 -8.56 23.44
CA GLY A 18 -3.33 -8.71 22.18
C GLY A 18 -2.81 -7.81 21.05
N VAL A 19 -2.43 -6.56 21.35
CA VAL A 19 -1.92 -5.58 20.38
C VAL A 19 -0.62 -6.07 19.75
N TRP A 20 0.28 -6.65 20.55
CA TRP A 20 1.56 -7.18 20.11
C TRP A 20 1.43 -8.46 19.25
N SER A 21 0.41 -9.28 19.50
CA SER A 21 0.10 -10.46 18.67
C SER A 21 -0.43 -10.08 17.27
N GLY A 22 -1.17 -8.97 17.19
CA GLY A 22 -1.56 -8.34 15.92
C GLY A 22 -0.37 -7.77 15.19
N ALA A 23 0.53 -7.08 15.90
CA ALA A 23 1.72 -6.48 15.34
C ALA A 23 2.68 -7.50 14.71
N ARG A 24 2.92 -8.65 15.38
CA ARG A 24 3.76 -9.73 14.83
C ARG A 24 3.22 -10.28 13.51
N ARG A 25 1.90 -10.53 13.43
CA ARG A 25 1.24 -10.95 12.20
C ARG A 25 1.34 -9.88 11.11
N GLY A 26 1.19 -8.61 11.48
CA GLY A 26 1.38 -7.47 10.58
C GLY A 26 2.78 -7.43 9.97
N TYR A 27 3.84 -7.63 10.75
CA TYR A 27 5.21 -7.68 10.24
C TYR A 27 5.43 -8.86 9.28
N VAL A 28 4.87 -10.03 9.59
CA VAL A 28 4.94 -11.19 8.67
C VAL A 28 4.26 -10.88 7.34
N PHE A 29 3.05 -10.32 7.37
CA PHE A 29 2.37 -9.91 6.13
C PHE A 29 3.13 -8.83 5.37
N ALA A 30 3.75 -7.88 6.05
CA ALA A 30 4.57 -6.85 5.41
C ALA A 30 5.80 -7.46 4.71
N ILE A 31 6.51 -8.37 5.37
CA ILE A 31 7.67 -9.07 4.78
C ILE A 31 7.24 -9.89 3.56
N LEU A 32 6.16 -10.66 3.67
CA LEU A 32 5.62 -11.42 2.54
C LEU A 32 5.25 -10.48 1.39
N ALA A 33 4.54 -9.39 1.68
CA ALA A 33 4.18 -8.41 0.67
C ALA A 33 5.42 -7.83 -0.03
N VAL A 34 6.49 -7.50 0.70
CA VAL A 34 7.74 -6.99 0.12
C VAL A 34 8.39 -8.03 -0.81
N ILE A 35 8.43 -9.31 -0.42
CA ILE A 35 8.99 -10.38 -1.25
C ILE A 35 8.20 -10.50 -2.57
N PHE A 36 6.87 -10.61 -2.49
CA PHE A 36 6.03 -10.70 -3.69
C PHE A 36 6.12 -9.44 -4.56
N PHE A 37 6.15 -8.26 -3.93
CA PHE A 37 6.21 -6.99 -4.64
C PHE A 37 7.57 -6.77 -5.31
N SER A 38 8.67 -7.22 -4.71
CA SER A 38 10.02 -7.08 -5.30
C SER A 38 10.22 -8.00 -6.51
N THR A 39 9.63 -9.19 -6.49
CA THR A 39 9.71 -10.15 -7.62
C THR A 39 8.78 -9.77 -8.77
N SER A 40 7.64 -9.13 -8.47
CA SER A 40 6.61 -8.84 -9.47
C SER A 40 7.08 -8.03 -10.70
N PRO A 41 7.86 -6.94 -10.58
CA PRO A 41 8.34 -6.17 -11.74
C PRO A 41 9.18 -6.98 -12.73
N ILE A 42 9.98 -7.94 -12.22
CA ILE A 42 10.81 -8.83 -13.05
C ILE A 42 9.90 -9.75 -13.88
N LEU A 43 8.89 -10.36 -13.25
CA LEU A 43 7.92 -11.20 -13.95
C LEU A 43 7.08 -10.42 -14.95
N ILE A 44 6.72 -9.17 -14.63
CA ILE A 44 6.01 -8.27 -15.54
C ILE A 44 6.87 -7.96 -16.77
N ARG A 45 8.16 -7.67 -16.57
CA ARG A 45 9.09 -7.39 -17.67
C ARG A 45 9.24 -8.59 -18.59
N TRP A 46 9.35 -9.79 -18.02
CA TRP A 46 9.38 -11.03 -18.78
C TRP A 46 8.07 -11.28 -19.55
N ALA A 47 6.91 -11.06 -18.92
CA ALA A 47 5.61 -11.18 -19.59
C ALA A 47 5.45 -10.16 -20.73
N ALA A 48 6.04 -8.95 -20.60
CA ALA A 48 6.01 -7.90 -21.61
C ALA A 48 6.76 -8.25 -22.92
N GLU A 49 7.54 -9.33 -22.94
CA GLU A 49 8.15 -9.85 -24.18
C GLU A 49 7.11 -10.43 -25.14
N THR A 50 5.98 -10.91 -24.61
CA THR A 50 4.95 -11.62 -25.40
C THR A 50 3.55 -11.02 -25.28
N LEU A 51 3.26 -10.28 -24.21
CA LEU A 51 1.97 -9.69 -23.92
C LEU A 51 2.03 -8.17 -23.93
N SER A 52 0.96 -7.54 -24.40
CA SER A 52 0.82 -6.08 -24.31
C SER A 52 0.64 -5.61 -22.85
N PRO A 53 0.99 -4.35 -22.53
CA PRO A 53 0.78 -3.80 -21.19
C PRO A 53 -0.66 -3.91 -20.70
N GLY A 54 -1.63 -3.77 -21.61
CA GLY A 54 -3.06 -3.89 -21.30
C GLY A 54 -3.45 -5.30 -20.89
N GLU A 55 -2.94 -6.32 -21.57
CA GLU A 55 -3.21 -7.73 -21.26
C GLU A 55 -2.62 -8.12 -19.90
N ILE A 56 -1.39 -7.67 -19.60
CA ILE A 56 -0.75 -7.92 -18.30
C ILE A 56 -1.52 -7.23 -17.18
N ALA A 57 -1.92 -5.97 -17.37
CA ALA A 57 -2.70 -5.21 -16.40
C ALA A 57 -4.06 -5.88 -16.14
N ALA A 58 -4.77 -6.25 -17.21
CA ALA A 58 -6.07 -6.91 -17.12
C ALA A 58 -5.96 -8.26 -16.40
N GLY A 59 -5.00 -9.10 -16.79
CA GLY A 59 -4.75 -10.39 -16.14
C GLY A 59 -4.47 -10.25 -14.65
N ARG A 60 -3.63 -9.27 -14.27
CA ARG A 60 -3.31 -8.98 -12.85
C ARG A 60 -4.54 -8.56 -12.06
N LEU A 61 -5.35 -7.66 -12.61
CA LEU A 61 -6.54 -7.12 -11.93
C LEU A 61 -7.68 -8.13 -11.84
N LEU A 62 -7.91 -8.91 -12.90
CA LEU A 62 -8.92 -9.97 -12.91
C LEU A 62 -8.57 -11.09 -11.94
N LEU A 63 -7.30 -11.52 -11.90
CA LEU A 63 -6.85 -12.53 -10.96
C LEU A 63 -6.99 -12.03 -9.52
N ALA A 64 -6.47 -10.85 -9.21
CA ALA A 64 -6.52 -10.29 -7.86
C ALA A 64 -7.98 -10.06 -7.40
N GLY A 65 -8.80 -9.45 -8.26
CA GLY A 65 -10.22 -9.22 -7.99
C GLY A 65 -11.00 -10.53 -7.82
N GLY A 66 -10.74 -11.52 -8.67
CA GLY A 66 -11.35 -12.84 -8.60
C GLY A 66 -11.00 -13.60 -7.32
N VAL A 67 -9.73 -13.59 -6.91
CA VAL A 67 -9.29 -14.22 -5.65
C VAL A 67 -9.92 -13.53 -4.45
N VAL A 68 -9.94 -12.19 -4.41
CA VAL A 68 -10.58 -11.46 -3.31
C VAL A 68 -12.08 -11.74 -3.27
N LEU A 69 -12.75 -11.77 -4.42
CA LEU A 69 -14.17 -12.10 -4.52
C LEU A 69 -14.44 -13.53 -4.05
N ALA A 70 -13.63 -14.51 -4.47
CA ALA A 70 -13.77 -15.90 -4.06
C ALA A 70 -13.59 -16.06 -2.53
N ILE A 71 -12.62 -15.37 -1.93
CA ILE A 71 -12.43 -15.37 -0.47
C ILE A 71 -13.63 -14.74 0.23
N ALA A 72 -14.13 -13.60 -0.27
CA ALA A 72 -15.28 -12.91 0.32
C ALA A 72 -16.55 -13.78 0.28
N LEU A 73 -16.83 -14.42 -0.87
CA LEU A 73 -17.95 -15.34 -1.03
C LEU A 73 -17.79 -16.58 -0.17
N GLY A 74 -16.58 -17.16 -0.09
CA GLY A 74 -16.28 -18.30 0.77
C GLY A 74 -16.41 -18.01 2.26
N ARG A 75 -16.27 -16.74 2.67
CA ARG A 75 -16.53 -16.25 4.03
C ARG A 75 -17.98 -15.85 4.28
N GLY A 76 -18.85 -15.91 3.27
CA GLY A 76 -20.25 -15.47 3.37
C GLY A 76 -20.40 -13.95 3.53
N GLU A 77 -19.41 -13.16 3.09
CA GLU A 77 -19.50 -11.71 3.12
C GLU A 77 -20.56 -11.21 2.14
N ARG A 78 -21.33 -10.19 2.56
CA ARG A 78 -22.37 -9.60 1.72
C ARG A 78 -21.73 -8.64 0.72
N LEU A 79 -22.19 -8.70 -0.53
CA LEU A 79 -21.78 -7.74 -1.55
C LEU A 79 -22.16 -6.31 -1.13
N PRO A 80 -21.35 -5.31 -1.52
CA PRO A 80 -21.66 -3.92 -1.24
C PRO A 80 -23.01 -3.50 -1.84
N PRO A 81 -23.79 -2.65 -1.14
CA PRO A 81 -25.06 -2.16 -1.67
C PRO A 81 -24.83 -1.39 -2.98
N ALA A 82 -25.80 -1.46 -3.91
CA ALA A 82 -25.73 -0.86 -5.25
C ALA A 82 -25.26 0.60 -5.25
N ARG A 83 -25.67 1.39 -4.24
CA ARG A 83 -25.24 2.78 -4.07
C ARG A 83 -23.73 2.99 -3.96
N ARG A 84 -22.96 1.98 -3.54
CA ARG A 84 -21.49 2.04 -3.46
C ARG A 84 -20.78 1.65 -4.76
N TRP A 85 -21.49 1.06 -5.72
CA TRP A 85 -20.90 0.59 -6.97
C TRP A 85 -20.24 1.70 -7.80
N PRO A 86 -20.79 2.93 -7.90
CA PRO A 86 -20.11 4.01 -8.62
C PRO A 86 -18.73 4.34 -8.02
N VAL A 87 -18.63 4.36 -6.69
CA VAL A 87 -17.36 4.63 -5.99
C VAL A 87 -16.38 3.47 -6.18
N LEU A 88 -16.86 2.23 -6.11
CA LEU A 88 -16.04 1.04 -6.36
C LEU A 88 -15.55 0.99 -7.82
N ALA A 89 -16.39 1.36 -8.78
CA ALA A 89 -16.03 1.47 -10.18
C ALA A 89 -14.97 2.55 -10.40
N LEU A 90 -15.09 3.71 -9.72
CA LEU A 90 -14.08 4.75 -9.77
C LEU A 90 -12.74 4.29 -9.19
N ILE A 91 -12.75 3.63 -8.03
CA ILE A 91 -11.53 3.05 -7.42
C ILE A 91 -10.90 2.02 -8.37
N GLY A 92 -11.73 1.14 -8.96
CA GLY A 92 -11.29 0.15 -9.94
C GLY A 92 -10.69 0.79 -11.20
N LEU A 93 -11.29 1.86 -11.72
CA LEU A 93 -10.80 2.59 -12.88
C LEU A 93 -9.46 3.28 -12.58
N VAL A 94 -9.33 3.92 -11.42
CA VAL A 94 -8.06 4.52 -10.97
C VAL A 94 -6.98 3.46 -10.82
N ALA A 95 -7.31 2.30 -10.24
CA ALA A 95 -6.39 1.18 -10.14
C ALA A 95 -6.00 0.62 -11.53
N ALA A 96 -6.96 0.50 -12.45
CA ALA A 96 -6.71 0.05 -13.82
C ALA A 96 -5.80 1.02 -14.58
N ALA A 97 -6.06 2.33 -14.49
CA ALA A 97 -5.20 3.35 -15.05
C ALA A 97 -3.80 3.30 -14.44
N HIS A 98 -3.70 3.19 -13.11
CA HIS A 98 -2.42 3.07 -12.41
C HIS A 98 -1.59 1.88 -12.91
N PHE A 99 -2.15 0.67 -12.94
CA PHE A 99 -1.43 -0.51 -13.40
C PHE A 99 -1.12 -0.46 -14.89
N GLY A 100 -2.04 0.06 -15.71
CA GLY A 100 -1.81 0.26 -17.14
C GLY A 100 -0.62 1.20 -17.39
N PHE A 101 -0.59 2.37 -16.75
CA PHE A 101 0.51 3.32 -16.88
C PHE A 101 1.81 2.78 -16.28
N TYR A 102 1.76 2.10 -15.13
CA TYR A 102 2.94 1.49 -14.53
C TYR A 102 3.58 0.46 -15.47
N ILE A 103 2.80 -0.50 -15.98
CA ILE A 103 3.32 -1.55 -16.86
C ILE A 103 3.80 -0.93 -18.18
N ALA A 104 3.06 0.02 -18.74
CA ALA A 104 3.48 0.74 -19.94
C ALA A 104 4.80 1.51 -19.71
N SER A 105 5.01 2.11 -18.53
CA SER A 105 6.23 2.85 -18.21
C SER A 105 7.49 2.00 -18.32
N LEU A 106 7.38 0.69 -18.03
CA LEU A 106 8.51 -0.24 -18.13
C LEU A 106 9.06 -0.32 -19.55
N ASN A 107 8.26 -0.03 -20.58
CA ASN A 107 8.75 0.01 -21.96
C ASN A 107 9.55 1.27 -22.30
N PHE A 108 9.41 2.33 -21.50
CA PHE A 108 10.05 3.62 -21.73
C PHE A 108 11.26 3.88 -20.82
N THR A 109 11.36 3.15 -19.70
CA THR A 109 12.45 3.35 -18.72
C THR A 109 12.80 2.05 -17.98
N THR A 110 13.84 2.08 -17.14
CA THR A 110 14.24 0.94 -16.31
C THR A 110 13.21 0.69 -15.20
N ILE A 111 13.17 -0.55 -14.70
CA ILE A 111 12.35 -0.90 -13.53
C ILE A 111 12.71 0.00 -12.34
N ALA A 112 14.00 0.27 -12.12
CA ALA A 112 14.49 1.11 -11.04
C ALA A 112 13.95 2.55 -11.10
N HIS A 113 13.96 3.17 -12.29
CA HIS A 113 13.38 4.51 -12.48
C HIS A 113 11.86 4.52 -12.26
N SER A 114 11.11 3.56 -12.82
CA SER A 114 9.65 3.47 -12.62
C SER A 114 9.29 3.28 -11.15
N LEU A 115 10.01 2.40 -10.45
CA LEU A 115 9.79 2.15 -9.03
C LEU A 115 10.19 3.33 -8.16
N SER A 116 11.25 4.07 -8.51
CA SER A 116 11.65 5.28 -7.80
C SER A 116 10.51 6.30 -7.76
N ILE A 117 9.82 6.52 -8.89
CA ILE A 117 8.62 7.37 -8.93
C ILE A 117 7.52 6.80 -8.03
N ILE A 118 7.22 5.50 -8.12
CA ILE A 118 6.15 4.87 -7.31
C ILE A 118 6.44 4.97 -5.82
N TYR A 119 7.68 4.82 -5.39
CA TYR A 119 8.06 4.88 -3.98
C TYR A 119 8.01 6.28 -3.38
N THR A 120 7.77 7.31 -4.19
CA THR A 120 7.40 8.64 -3.68
C THR A 120 5.92 8.74 -3.27
N ALA A 121 5.09 7.73 -3.55
CA ALA A 121 3.67 7.70 -3.19
C ALA A 121 3.36 8.07 -1.73
N PRO A 122 4.14 7.68 -0.70
CA PRO A 122 3.89 8.10 0.68
C PRO A 122 3.93 9.62 0.89
N VAL A 123 4.74 10.35 0.12
CA VAL A 123 4.79 11.82 0.15
C VAL A 123 3.45 12.38 -0.31
N PHE A 124 2.98 11.94 -1.48
CA PHE A 124 1.70 12.34 -2.04
C PHE A 124 0.54 11.92 -1.14
N ALA A 125 0.57 10.71 -0.57
CA ALA A 125 -0.44 10.22 0.34
C ALA A 125 -0.52 11.09 1.61
N ALA A 126 0.60 11.50 2.18
CA ALA A 126 0.62 12.40 3.34
C ALA A 126 0.10 13.79 3.00
N LEU A 127 0.50 14.34 1.85
CA LEU A 127 0.03 15.63 1.36
C LEU A 127 -1.48 15.62 1.07
N PHE A 128 -1.97 14.62 0.36
CA PHE A 128 -3.40 14.47 0.05
C PHE A 128 -4.23 14.13 1.28
N SER A 129 -3.70 13.37 2.25
CA SER A 129 -4.38 13.15 3.52
C SER A 129 -4.56 14.46 4.28
N TRP A 130 -3.49 15.25 4.41
CA TRP A 130 -3.57 16.55 5.07
C TRP A 130 -4.52 17.50 4.33
N TRP A 131 -4.48 17.53 3.00
CA TRP A 131 -5.30 18.47 2.22
C TRP A 131 -6.78 18.05 2.12
N LEU A 132 -7.07 16.78 1.82
CA LEU A 132 -8.42 16.28 1.54
C LEU A 132 -9.13 15.78 2.81
N LEU A 133 -8.41 15.07 3.69
CA LEU A 133 -8.95 14.51 4.93
C LEU A 133 -8.77 15.45 6.12
N ARG A 134 -7.95 16.51 5.99
CA ARG A 134 -7.60 17.44 7.08
C ARG A 134 -6.91 16.76 8.27
N GLU A 135 -6.31 15.60 8.03
CA GLU A 135 -5.56 14.84 9.02
C GLU A 135 -4.07 15.18 8.90
N ALA A 136 -3.56 15.99 9.84
CA ALA A 136 -2.15 16.37 9.84
C ALA A 136 -1.26 15.16 10.21
N PRO A 137 -0.22 14.84 9.40
CA PRO A 137 0.69 13.75 9.71
C PRO A 137 1.45 14.04 11.00
N ARG A 138 1.58 13.03 11.85
CA ARG A 138 2.37 13.11 13.08
C ARG A 138 3.85 13.30 12.75
N PRO A 139 4.66 13.93 13.62
CA PRO A 139 6.10 14.11 13.39
C PRO A 139 6.86 12.81 13.07
N ARG A 140 6.47 11.69 13.69
CA ARG A 140 7.04 10.36 13.40
C ARG A 140 6.75 9.86 11.99
N GLN A 141 5.60 10.23 11.40
CA GLN A 141 5.27 9.88 10.01
C GLN A 141 6.14 10.66 9.03
N TRP A 142 6.42 11.94 9.31
CA TRP A 142 7.36 12.73 8.53
C TRP A 142 8.77 12.13 8.52
N LEU A 143 9.25 11.60 9.66
CA LEU A 143 10.53 10.90 9.70
C LEU A 143 10.55 9.66 8.80
N GLY A 144 9.47 8.86 8.82
CA GLY A 144 9.33 7.71 7.93
C GLY A 144 9.28 8.10 6.45
N ILE A 145 8.59 9.19 6.11
CA ILE A 145 8.54 9.74 4.75
C ILE A 145 9.93 10.22 4.33
N ALA A 146 10.64 10.97 5.16
CA ALA A 146 11.99 11.45 4.88
C ALA A 146 12.97 10.28 4.64
N LEU A 147 12.87 9.22 5.47
CA LEU A 147 13.66 8.01 5.30
C LEU A 147 13.35 7.31 3.97
N ALA A 148 12.06 7.17 3.62
CA ALA A 148 11.63 6.58 2.36
C ALA A 148 12.13 7.39 1.15
N VAL A 149 11.97 8.71 1.17
CA VAL A 149 12.47 9.62 0.12
C VAL A 149 13.98 9.54 -0.02
N THR A 150 14.71 9.47 1.09
CA THR A 150 16.18 9.29 1.06
C THR A 150 16.56 7.98 0.39
N GLY A 151 15.87 6.88 0.72
CA GLY A 151 16.09 5.59 0.07
C GLY A 151 15.82 5.64 -1.44
N VAL A 152 14.75 6.34 -1.86
CA VAL A 152 14.43 6.55 -3.29
C VAL A 152 15.50 7.39 -3.98
N ALA A 153 15.95 8.49 -3.38
CA ALA A 153 16.98 9.35 -3.94
C ALA A 153 18.31 8.59 -4.14
N ILE A 154 18.65 7.72 -3.20
CA ILE A 154 19.81 6.83 -3.30
C ILE A 154 19.61 5.84 -4.47
N MET A 155 18.47 5.14 -4.54
CA MET A 155 18.21 4.19 -5.63
C MET A 155 18.21 4.85 -7.01
N ALA A 156 17.59 6.03 -7.14
CA ALA A 156 17.55 6.77 -8.40
C ALA A 156 18.93 7.35 -8.78
N GLY A 157 19.76 7.71 -7.80
CA GLY A 157 21.11 8.25 -8.03
C GLY A 157 22.15 7.20 -8.43
N PHE A 158 21.88 5.91 -8.24
CA PHE A 158 22.77 4.84 -8.69
C PHE A 158 22.70 4.57 -10.21
N ASP A 159 21.68 5.09 -10.90
CA ASP A 159 21.49 4.95 -12.35
C ASP A 159 21.90 6.23 -13.14
N ALA A 160 22.60 7.18 -12.52
CA ALA A 160 23.07 8.44 -13.13
C ALA A 160 24.51 8.37 -13.69
#